data_AF-V4SV80-F1
#
_entry.id   AF-V4SV80-F1
#
_cell.length_a   1.000
_cell.length_b   1.000
_cell.length_c   1.000
_cell.angle_alpha   90.00
_cell.angle_beta   90.00
_cell.angle_gamma   90.00
#
_symmetry.space_group_name_H-M   'P 1'
#
loop_
_entity.id
_entity.type
_entity.pdbx_description
1 polymer ?
#
loop_
_entity_poly.entity_id
_entity_poly.type
_entity_poly.pdbx_seq_one_letter_code
_entity_poly.pdbx_strand_id
1 'polypeptide(L)'
;MKNNNGLLRLYAYWARLEQTMGKDTVSARSVWERLLKISGTMLEAWQSYISVEIELGHINEARSIDKRCYSKRFTRTGSEVNFFHPASLMNINCLTTYLVVSILFV
;
A
#
# COMPACT_ATOMS: atom_id res chain seq x y z
N MET A 1 17.33 14.41 9.87
CA MET A 1 16.43 13.32 10.31
C MET A 1 15.37 13.13 9.23
N LYS A 2 15.18 11.91 8.70
CA LYS A 2 14.19 11.66 7.64
C LYS A 2 12.79 11.62 8.26
N ASN A 3 12.05 12.71 8.18
CA ASN A 3 10.67 12.82 8.70
C ASN A 3 9.63 12.07 7.83
N ASN A 4 9.98 10.88 7.33
CA ASN A 4 9.18 10.11 6.39
C ASN A 4 7.82 9.70 6.99
N ASN A 5 7.77 9.45 8.30
CA ASN A 5 6.52 9.13 9.00
C ASN A 5 5.58 10.33 9.09
N GLY A 6 6.12 11.55 9.23
CA GLY A 6 5.33 12.77 9.20
C GLY A 6 4.74 13.02 7.80
N LEU A 7 5.55 12.76 6.76
CA LEU A 7 5.12 12.83 5.37
C LEU A 7 3.97 11.84 5.10
N LEU A 8 4.11 10.58 5.53
CA LEU A 8 3.05 9.57 5.40
C LEU A 8 1.73 10.03 6.01
N ARG A 9 1.76 10.54 7.26
CA ARG A 9 0.56 11.01 7.96
C ARG A 9 -0.09 12.18 7.25
N LEU A 10 0.70 13.13 6.77
CA LEU A 10 0.21 14.29 6.03
C LEU A 10 -0.49 13.88 4.73
N TYR A 11 0.15 13.00 3.95
CA TYR A 11 -0.41 12.53 2.68
C TYR A 11 -1.65 11.65 2.87
N ALA A 12 -1.66 10.79 3.90
CA ALA A 12 -2.84 10.00 4.23
C ALA A 12 -4.03 10.89 4.62
N TYR A 13 -3.77 11.97 5.37
CA TYR A 13 -4.81 12.95 5.70
C TYR A 13 -5.31 13.69 4.46
N TRP A 14 -4.41 14.15 3.59
CA TRP A 14 -4.77 14.84 2.35
C TRP A 14 -5.59 13.94 1.41
N ALA A 15 -5.17 12.69 1.19
CA ALA A 15 -5.91 11.76 0.33
C ALA A 15 -7.33 11.49 0.87
N ARG A 16 -7.49 11.36 2.19
CA ARG A 16 -8.82 11.24 2.82
C ARG A 16 -9.66 12.50 2.63
N LEU A 17 -9.05 13.68 2.74
CA LEU A 17 -9.75 14.95 2.51
C LEU A 17 -10.28 15.03 1.07
N GLU A 18 -9.45 14.70 0.08
CA GLU A 18 -9.85 14.67 -1.34
C GLU A 18 -11.00 13.68 -1.59
N GLN A 19 -10.94 12.49 -0.98
CA GLN A 19 -12.04 11.51 -1.03
C GLN A 19 -13.33 12.04 -0.42
N THR A 20 -13.25 12.71 0.74
CA THR A 20 -14.43 13.14 1.50
C THR A 20 -15.09 14.38 0.88
N MET A 21 -14.27 15.33 0.43
CA MET A 21 -14.75 16.63 -0.08
C MET A 21 -15.00 16.61 -1.59
N GLY A 22 -14.09 16.00 -2.36
CA GLY A 22 -14.16 16.00 -3.83
C GLY A 22 -14.98 14.86 -4.41
N LYS A 23 -15.22 13.77 -3.63
CA LYS A 23 -15.69 12.45 -4.13
C LYS A 23 -14.85 11.90 -5.30
N ASP A 24 -13.66 12.46 -5.51
CA ASP A 24 -12.81 12.11 -6.62
C ASP A 24 -11.71 11.16 -6.14
N THR A 25 -11.96 9.88 -6.40
CA THR A 25 -11.02 8.79 -6.09
C THR A 25 -9.75 8.91 -6.93
N VAL A 26 -9.80 9.53 -8.10
CA VAL A 26 -8.64 9.75 -8.98
C VAL A 26 -7.73 10.81 -8.38
N SER A 27 -8.28 11.92 -7.89
CA SER A 27 -7.52 12.96 -7.20
C SER A 27 -6.84 12.42 -5.93
N ALA A 28 -7.56 11.63 -5.12
CA ALA A 28 -6.97 10.99 -3.94
C ALA A 28 -5.84 10.00 -4.27
N ARG A 29 -5.99 9.20 -5.34
CA ARG A 29 -4.90 8.34 -5.86
C ARG A 29 -3.70 9.14 -6.31
N SER A 30 -3.90 10.29 -6.94
CA SER A 30 -2.81 11.15 -7.37
C SER A 30 -1.94 11.63 -6.19
N VAL A 31 -2.55 11.85 -5.02
CA VAL A 31 -1.84 12.20 -3.77
C VAL A 31 -0.96 11.03 -3.32
N TRP A 32 -1.49 9.80 -3.30
CA TRP A 32 -0.71 8.60 -2.97
C TRP A 32 0.42 8.33 -3.96
N GLU A 33 0.18 8.50 -5.27
CA GLU A 33 1.23 8.36 -6.29
C GLU A 33 2.35 9.39 -6.11
N ARG A 34 2.01 10.62 -5.68
CA ARG A 34 3.02 11.63 -5.30
C ARG A 34 3.83 11.20 -4.08
N LEU A 35 3.18 10.62 -3.05
CA LEU A 35 3.89 10.08 -1.89
C LEU A 35 4.88 9.00 -2.29
N LEU A 36 4.46 8.08 -3.18
CA LEU A 36 5.31 7.00 -3.68
C LEU A 36 6.45 7.48 -4.58
N LYS A 37 6.30 8.61 -5.28
CA LYS A 37 7.43 9.25 -5.98
C LYS A 37 8.51 9.74 -5.01
N ILE A 38 8.10 10.28 -3.86
CA ILE A 38 9.03 10.83 -2.85
C ILE A 38 9.59 9.72 -1.95
N SER A 39 8.76 8.75 -1.60
CA SER A 39 9.02 7.71 -0.58
C SER A 39 8.78 6.29 -1.09
N GLY A 40 9.05 6.03 -2.37
CA GLY A 40 8.79 4.73 -3.01
C GLY A 40 9.59 3.55 -2.47
N THR A 41 10.61 3.80 -1.64
CA THR A 41 11.37 2.78 -0.91
C THR A 41 10.85 2.53 0.51
N MET A 42 9.76 3.20 0.92
CA MET A 42 9.13 3.03 2.22
C MET A 42 7.94 2.09 2.10
N LEU A 43 8.05 0.88 2.65
CA LEU A 43 6.99 -0.14 2.57
C LEU A 43 5.68 0.36 3.20
N GLU A 44 5.78 1.14 4.27
CA GLU A 44 4.65 1.68 5.02
C GLU A 44 3.77 2.60 4.15
N ALA A 45 4.34 3.33 3.19
CA ALA A 45 3.56 4.14 2.25
C ALA A 45 2.77 3.28 1.26
N TRP A 46 3.35 2.18 0.79
CA TRP A 46 2.66 1.24 -0.10
C TRP A 46 1.51 0.54 0.63
N GLN A 47 1.77 0.03 1.84
CA GLN A 47 0.75 -0.65 2.65
C GLN A 47 -0.43 0.28 2.97
N SER A 48 -0.15 1.54 3.34
CA SER A 48 -1.19 2.53 3.63
C SER A 48 -2.02 2.89 2.40
N TYR A 49 -1.43 2.89 1.21
CA TYR A 49 -2.16 3.14 -0.02
C TYR A 49 -3.07 1.96 -0.38
N ILE A 50 -2.54 0.74 -0.29
CA ILE A 50 -3.30 -0.51 -0.55
C ILE A 50 -4.47 -0.64 0.42
N SER A 51 -4.26 -0.35 1.71
CA SER A 51 -5.33 -0.44 2.72
C SER A 51 -6.49 0.51 2.40
N VAL A 52 -6.19 1.75 2.00
CA VAL A 52 -7.21 2.73 1.61
C VAL A 52 -7.99 2.28 0.38
N GLU A 53 -7.34 1.70 -0.64
CA GLU A 53 -8.05 1.19 -1.82
C GLU A 53 -8.96 -0.01 -1.48
N ILE A 54 -8.54 -0.88 -0.55
CA ILE A 54 -9.37 -1.99 -0.05
C ILE A 54 -10.58 -1.45 0.74
N GLU A 55 -10.38 -0.48 1.62
CA GLU A 55 -11.44 0.16 2.39
C GLU A 55 -12.52 0.80 1.50
N LEU A 56 -12.11 1.32 0.34
CA LEU A 56 -13.01 1.88 -0.68
C LEU A 56 -13.67 0.81 -1.58
N GLY A 57 -13.31 -0.47 -1.44
CA GLY A 57 -13.80 -1.55 -2.29
C GLY A 57 -13.13 -1.63 -3.67
N HIS A 58 -12.06 -0.89 -3.91
CA HIS A 58 -11.32 -0.89 -5.18
C HIS A 58 -10.29 -2.03 -5.24
N ILE A 59 -10.78 -3.26 -5.14
CA ILE A 59 -9.92 -4.45 -5.01
C ILE A 59 -8.98 -4.65 -6.21
N ASN A 60 -9.43 -4.32 -7.42
CA ASN A 60 -8.60 -4.45 -8.63
C ASN A 60 -7.39 -3.51 -8.58
N GLU A 61 -7.57 -2.28 -8.12
CA GLU A 61 -6.46 -1.33 -8.01
C GLU A 61 -5.53 -1.64 -6.85
N ALA A 62 -6.09 -2.10 -5.72
CA ALA A 62 -5.28 -2.62 -4.62
C ALA A 62 -4.32 -3.72 -5.08
N ARG A 63 -4.79 -4.67 -5.91
CA ARG A 63 -3.93 -5.73 -6.49
C ARG A 63 -2.87 -5.19 -7.45
N SER A 64 -3.22 -4.21 -8.28
CA SER A 64 -2.29 -3.57 -9.21
C SER A 64 -1.14 -2.88 -8.45
N ILE A 65 -1.47 -2.15 -7.38
CA ILE A 65 -0.52 -1.46 -6.52
C ILE A 65 0.34 -2.47 -5.75
N ASP A 66 -0.26 -3.53 -5.21
CA ASP A 66 0.42 -4.59 -4.48
C ASP A 66 1.46 -5.30 -5.37
N LYS A 67 1.07 -5.69 -6.59
CA LYS A 67 2.00 -6.25 -7.59
C LYS A 67 3.16 -5.30 -7.89
N ARG A 68 2.89 -4.00 -8.00
CA ARG A 68 3.92 -2.97 -8.20
C ARG A 68 4.85 -2.86 -6.99
N CYS A 69 4.32 -2.96 -5.78
CA CYS A 69 5.07 -2.97 -4.53
C CYS A 69 6.08 -4.13 -4.49
N TYR A 70 5.65 -5.36 -4.78
CA TYR A 70 6.53 -6.54 -4.77
C TYR A 70 7.67 -6.49 -5.79
N SER A 71 7.47 -5.78 -6.91
CA SER A 71 8.55 -5.57 -7.89
C SER A 71 9.65 -4.61 -7.42
N LYS A 72 9.44 -3.86 -6.33
CA LYS A 72 10.43 -2.93 -5.78
C LYS A 72 11.36 -3.65 -4.81
N ARG A 73 12.66 -3.42 -4.97
CA ARG A 73 13.67 -3.80 -3.96
C ARG A 73 13.72 -2.73 -2.87
N PHE A 74 13.26 -3.06 -1.67
CA PHE A 74 13.37 -2.18 -0.50
C PHE A 74 14.77 -2.29 0.10
N THR A 75 15.52 -1.20 0.16
CA THR A 75 16.96 -1.20 0.49
C THR A 75 17.28 -1.27 1.98
N ARG A 76 16.43 -1.90 2.80
CA ARG A 76 16.73 -2.02 4.24
C ARG A 76 16.31 -3.37 4.82
N THR A 77 17.15 -4.36 4.55
CA THR A 77 17.68 -5.28 5.57
C THR A 77 18.87 -6.02 4.96
N GLY A 78 20.08 -5.71 5.45
CA GLY A 78 21.34 -6.39 5.11
C GLY A 78 21.48 -7.75 5.80
N SER A 79 20.42 -8.54 5.79
CA SER A 79 20.44 -9.94 6.18
C SER A 79 19.53 -10.64 5.20
N GLU A 80 20.05 -11.67 4.55
CA GLU A 80 19.35 -12.60 3.67
C GLU A 80 18.19 -13.25 4.44
N VAL A 81 17.10 -12.50 4.58
CA VAL A 81 15.82 -13.02 5.02
C VAL A 81 14.85 -12.54 3.97
N ASN A 82 14.47 -13.51 3.12
CA ASN A 82 13.26 -13.49 2.34
C ASN A 82 12.20 -12.67 3.06
N PHE A 83 11.77 -11.54 2.49
CA PHE A 83 10.49 -10.92 2.83
C PHE A 83 9.32 -11.80 2.33
N PHE A 84 9.41 -13.10 2.60
CA PHE A 84 8.29 -13.99 2.80
C PHE A 84 7.97 -13.92 4.29
N HIS A 85 7.26 -12.88 4.71
CA HIS A 85 6.54 -12.94 5.98
C HIS A 85 5.04 -12.72 5.72
N PRO A 86 4.32 -13.77 5.29
CA PRO A 86 2.86 -13.77 5.19
C PRO A 86 2.14 -13.72 6.56
N ALA A 87 2.85 -13.67 7.68
CA ALA A 87 2.25 -13.90 9.01
C ALA A 87 1.87 -12.63 9.82
N SER A 88 2.38 -11.44 9.51
CA SER A 88 2.12 -10.24 10.34
C SER A 88 0.94 -9.37 9.86
N LEU A 89 0.33 -9.71 8.71
CA LEU A 89 -0.90 -9.08 8.21
C LEU A 89 -2.14 -10.00 8.33
N MET A 90 -2.02 -11.14 9.01
CA MET A 90 -3.12 -12.09 9.26
C MET A 90 -4.12 -11.63 10.34
N ASN A 91 -4.16 -10.34 10.70
CA ASN A 91 -5.14 -9.80 11.66
C ASN A 91 -6.07 -8.74 11.05
N ILE A 92 -6.37 -8.87 9.76
CA ILE A 92 -7.53 -8.22 9.13
C ILE A 92 -8.23 -9.27 8.24
N ASN A 93 -8.96 -10.15 8.93
CA ASN A 93 -10.13 -10.89 8.48
C ASN A 93 -10.22 -11.38 7.02
N CYS A 94 -10.02 -12.70 6.88
CA CYS A 94 -10.85 -13.63 6.09
C CYS A 94 -10.79 -13.62 4.55
N LEU A 95 -10.25 -12.61 3.87
CA LEU A 95 -10.21 -12.58 2.39
C LEU A 95 -8.86 -12.94 1.76
N THR A 96 -7.77 -12.85 2.50
CA THR A 96 -6.41 -13.11 1.96
C THR A 96 -6.09 -14.60 1.82
N THR A 97 -6.70 -15.48 2.61
CA THR A 97 -6.52 -16.94 2.45
C THR A 97 -7.01 -17.42 1.07
N TYR A 98 -8.07 -16.81 0.53
CA TYR A 98 -8.56 -17.14 -0.81
C TYR A 98 -7.66 -16.59 -1.92
N LEU A 99 -6.98 -15.46 -1.70
CA LEU A 99 -6.20 -14.81 -2.76
C LEU A 99 -4.82 -15.44 -2.99
N VAL A 100 -4.14 -15.89 -1.93
CA VAL A 100 -2.82 -16.54 -2.09
C VAL A 100 -2.98 -17.92 -2.74
N VAL A 101 -4.10 -18.63 -2.50
CA VAL A 101 -4.41 -19.89 -3.19
C VAL A 101 -4.80 -19.66 -4.65
N SER A 102 -5.48 -18.56 -5.00
CA SER A 102 -5.84 -18.28 -6.39
C SER A 102 -4.69 -17.77 -7.27
N ILE A 103 -3.67 -17.11 -6.69
CA ILE A 103 -2.51 -16.60 -7.45
C ILE A 103 -1.44 -17.69 -7.63
N LEU A 104 -1.42 -18.74 -6.80
CA LEU A 104 -0.46 -19.84 -6.92
C LEU A 104 -0.97 -21.04 -7.76
N PHE A 105 -2.23 -21.01 -8.23
CA PHE A 105 -2.86 -22.11 -8.99
C PHE A 105 -3.36 -21.75 -10.39
N VAL A 106 -2.88 -20.64 -10.98
CA VAL A 106 -3.07 -20.33 -12.41
C VAL A 106 -1.72 -20.06 -13.06
#